data_AF-A0A7C3D796-F1
#
_entry.id   AF-A0A7C3D796-F1
#
_cell.length_a   1.000
_cell.length_b   1.000
_cell.length_c   1.000
_cell.angle_alpha   90.00
_cell.angle_beta   90.00
_cell.angle_gamma   90.00
#
_symmetry.space_group_name_H-M   'P 1'
#
loop_
_entity.id
_entity.type
_entity.pdbx_description
1 polymer ?
#
loop_
_entity_poly.entity_id
_entity_poly.type
_entity_poly.pdbx_seq_one_letter_code
_entity_poly.pdbx_strand_id
1 'polypeptide(L)'
;MIDTTIDAQNGVLQAIQGILRSLMESGVVEALQVPMRLPGGGIAPMLVTDAAALDQADPLAPVLPINGARAASQLTMTGNPKKLGLVLRACEIRALVELVKFQQVSLDNALIIG
;
A
#
# COMPACT_ATOMS: atom_id res chain seq x y z
N MET A 1 0.00 23.81 -4.60
CA MET A 1 -0.14 22.42 -5.02
C MET A 1 1.21 22.04 -5.59
N ILE A 2 1.88 21.03 -5.02
CA ILE A 2 3.14 20.53 -5.59
C ILE A 2 2.72 19.40 -6.53
N ASP A 3 2.90 19.59 -7.82
CA ASP A 3 2.72 18.55 -8.83
C ASP A 3 4.08 18.15 -9.41
N THR A 4 4.18 16.86 -9.74
CA THR A 4 5.34 16.26 -10.40
C THR A 4 4.80 15.33 -11.47
N THR A 5 5.43 15.35 -12.64
CA THR A 5 5.12 14.41 -13.73
C THR A 5 6.13 13.26 -13.71
N ILE A 6 5.66 12.03 -13.92
CA ILE A 6 6.49 10.83 -13.97
C ILE A 6 6.26 10.16 -15.31
N ASP A 7 7.34 9.93 -16.05
CA ASP A 7 7.29 9.26 -17.34
C ASP A 7 6.97 7.77 -17.15
N ALA A 8 5.91 7.30 -17.80
CA ALA A 8 5.45 5.91 -17.73
C ALA A 8 5.73 5.15 -19.04
N GLN A 9 6.95 5.26 -19.58
CA GLN A 9 7.33 4.68 -20.88
C GLN A 9 7.08 3.17 -20.97
N ASN A 10 7.30 2.46 -19.86
CA ASN A 10 7.11 1.01 -19.76
C ASN A 10 5.73 0.60 -19.23
N GLY A 11 4.80 1.55 -19.10
CA GLY A 11 3.46 1.35 -18.57
C GLY A 11 3.24 2.00 -17.19
N VAL A 12 1.98 2.36 -16.92
CA VAL A 12 1.57 3.02 -15.67
C VAL A 12 1.81 2.14 -14.46
N LEU A 13 1.56 0.83 -14.58
CA LEU A 13 1.78 -0.12 -13.49
C LEU A 13 3.26 -0.14 -13.08
N GLN A 14 4.16 -0.25 -14.04
CA GLN A 14 5.60 -0.28 -13.82
C GLN A 14 6.11 1.04 -13.24
N ALA A 15 5.57 2.18 -13.68
CA ALA A 15 5.89 3.48 -13.08
C ALA A 15 5.48 3.53 -11.61
N ILE A 16 4.27 3.08 -11.26
CA ILE A 16 3.82 3.01 -9.86
C ILE A 16 4.69 2.05 -9.05
N GLN A 17 5.00 0.86 -9.56
CA GLN A 17 5.90 -0.09 -8.91
C GLN A 17 7.28 0.54 -8.63
N GLY A 18 7.83 1.31 -9.57
CA GLY A 18 9.08 2.05 -9.41
C GLY A 18 9.03 3.11 -8.30
N ILE A 19 7.92 3.84 -8.18
CA ILE A 19 7.72 4.81 -7.10
C ILE A 19 7.67 4.09 -5.75
N LEU A 20 6.86 3.03 -5.65
CA LEU A 20 6.72 2.24 -4.41
C LEU A 20 8.06 1.63 -3.97
N ARG A 21 8.84 1.12 -4.93
CA ARG A 21 10.19 0.61 -4.71
C ARG A 21 11.11 1.71 -4.18
N SER A 22 11.08 2.89 -4.80
CA SER A 22 11.89 4.03 -4.38
C SER A 22 11.56 4.47 -2.95
N LEU A 23 10.30 4.40 -2.51
CA LEU A 23 9.90 4.70 -1.12
C LEU A 23 10.51 3.73 -0.10
N MET A 24 10.63 2.44 -0.45
CA MET A 24 11.27 1.44 0.40
C MET A 24 12.80 1.61 0.39
N GLU A 25 13.41 1.73 -0.79
CA GLU A 25 14.88 1.82 -0.94
C GLU A 25 15.45 3.10 -0.32
N SER A 26 14.70 4.19 -0.33
CA SER A 26 15.08 5.45 0.34
C SER A 26 14.76 5.48 1.85
N GLY A 27 14.16 4.42 2.39
CA GLY A 27 13.79 4.32 3.81
C GLY A 27 12.63 5.23 4.24
N VAL A 28 11.85 5.77 3.29
CA VAL A 28 10.65 6.56 3.61
C VAL A 28 9.61 5.70 4.34
N VAL A 29 9.54 4.42 3.98
CA VAL A 29 8.80 3.36 4.66
C VAL A 29 9.67 2.11 4.75
N GLU A 30 9.47 1.31 5.79
CA GLU A 30 10.20 0.04 6.01
C GLU A 30 9.47 -1.18 5.43
N ALA A 31 8.17 -1.05 5.20
CA ALA A 31 7.35 -2.07 4.56
C ALA A 31 6.12 -1.46 3.89
N LEU A 32 5.57 -2.13 2.89
CA LEU A 32 4.38 -1.70 2.17
C LEU A 32 3.26 -2.74 2.28
N GLN A 33 2.07 -2.32 2.72
CA GLN A 33 0.86 -3.05 2.40
C GLN A 33 0.41 -2.66 0.99
N VAL A 34 0.44 -3.60 0.06
CA VAL A 34 0.06 -3.37 -1.33
C VAL A 34 -0.65 -4.60 -1.91
N PRO A 35 -1.61 -4.44 -2.84
CA PRO A 35 -2.13 -5.57 -3.60
C PRO A 35 -1.01 -6.27 -4.38
N MET A 36 -0.89 -7.58 -4.21
CA MET A 36 0.13 -8.41 -4.85
C MET A 36 -0.53 -9.53 -5.65
N ARG A 37 0.00 -9.80 -6.84
CA ARG A 37 -0.37 -10.98 -7.63
C ARG A 37 0.16 -12.23 -6.94
N LEU A 38 -0.70 -13.23 -6.76
CA LEU A 38 -0.33 -14.48 -6.09
C LEU A 38 0.13 -15.55 -7.09
N PRO A 39 1.07 -16.44 -6.69
CA PRO A 39 1.33 -17.66 -7.43
C PRO A 39 0.04 -18.49 -7.53
N GLY A 40 -0.36 -18.86 -8.75
CA GLY A 40 -1.63 -19.57 -9.00
C GLY A 40 -2.81 -18.66 -9.36
N GLY A 41 -2.61 -17.34 -9.41
CA GLY A 41 -3.61 -16.37 -9.85
C GLY A 41 -4.32 -15.65 -8.70
N GLY A 42 -5.03 -14.58 -9.04
CA GLY A 42 -5.69 -13.71 -8.06
C GLY A 42 -4.76 -12.65 -7.47
N ILE A 43 -5.36 -11.76 -6.69
CA ILE A 43 -4.69 -10.59 -6.11
C ILE A 43 -5.16 -10.45 -4.66
N ALA A 44 -4.23 -10.24 -3.75
CA ALA A 44 -4.53 -10.04 -2.34
C ALA A 44 -3.63 -8.94 -1.75
N PRO A 45 -4.11 -8.19 -0.75
CA PRO A 45 -3.23 -7.29 -0.01
C PRO A 45 -2.18 -8.11 0.74
N MET A 46 -0.90 -7.76 0.59
CA MET A 46 0.21 -8.36 1.33
C MET A 46 1.09 -7.29 1.95
N LEU A 47 1.72 -7.64 3.07
CA LEU A 47 2.79 -6.86 3.67
C LEU A 47 4.11 -7.25 3.00
N VAL A 48 4.74 -6.31 2.31
CA VAL A 48 5.97 -6.47 1.55
C VAL A 48 7.11 -5.78 2.30
N THR A 49 8.15 -6.54 2.65
CA THR A 49 9.38 -6.03 3.29
C THR A 49 10.60 -6.09 2.36
N ASP A 50 10.52 -6.83 1.26
CA ASP A 50 11.55 -6.89 0.23
C ASP A 50 11.11 -6.05 -0.99
N ALA A 51 11.85 -4.98 -1.27
CA ALA A 51 11.56 -4.10 -2.40
C ALA A 51 11.57 -4.84 -3.74
N ALA A 52 12.40 -5.89 -3.90
CA ALA A 52 12.43 -6.72 -5.11
C ALA A 52 11.07 -7.36 -5.42
N ALA A 53 10.29 -7.71 -4.40
CA ALA A 53 8.98 -8.34 -4.58
C ALA A 53 7.94 -7.40 -5.24
N LEU A 54 8.16 -6.08 -5.24
CA LEU A 54 7.19 -5.11 -5.77
C LEU A 54 6.95 -5.22 -7.29
N ASP A 55 7.76 -5.98 -8.01
CA ASP A 55 7.48 -6.32 -9.41
C ASP A 55 6.15 -7.09 -9.57
N GLN A 56 5.69 -7.74 -8.50
CA GLN A 56 4.39 -8.44 -8.45
C GLN A 56 3.26 -7.59 -7.87
N ALA A 57 3.52 -6.35 -7.47
CA ALA A 57 2.49 -5.46 -6.96
C ALA A 57 1.54 -5.06 -8.09
N ASP A 58 0.24 -5.10 -7.82
CA ASP A 58 -0.79 -4.68 -8.77
C ASP A 58 -1.83 -3.77 -8.09
N PRO A 59 -1.44 -2.52 -7.74
CA PRO A 59 -2.36 -1.55 -7.15
C PRO A 59 -3.49 -1.14 -8.10
N LEU A 60 -3.36 -1.43 -9.40
CA LEU A 60 -4.35 -1.15 -10.44
C LEU A 60 -5.33 -2.30 -10.67
N ALA A 61 -5.19 -3.42 -9.96
CA ALA A 61 -6.15 -4.51 -9.96
C ALA A 61 -7.59 -3.97 -9.87
N PRO A 62 -8.58 -4.47 -10.61
CA PRO A 62 -9.94 -3.91 -10.55
C PRO A 62 -10.67 -4.30 -9.25
N VAL A 63 -10.43 -5.51 -8.73
CA VAL A 63 -11.15 -6.06 -7.57
C VAL A 63 -10.17 -6.75 -6.63
N LEU A 64 -10.41 -6.61 -5.32
CA LEU A 64 -9.68 -7.29 -4.25
C LEU A 64 -10.66 -8.17 -3.45
N PRO A 65 -10.20 -9.30 -2.89
CA PRO A 65 -11.04 -10.22 -2.12
C PRO A 65 -11.49 -9.63 -0.77
N ILE A 66 -10.75 -8.63 -0.27
CA ILE A 66 -11.07 -7.89 0.95
C ILE A 66 -10.75 -6.40 0.75
N ASN A 67 -11.35 -5.55 1.58
CA ASN A 67 -11.01 -4.13 1.66
C ASN A 67 -9.61 -3.93 2.27
N GLY A 68 -8.74 -3.15 1.63
CA GLY A 68 -7.37 -2.87 2.09
C GLY A 68 -7.29 -2.20 3.47
N ALA A 69 -8.30 -1.42 3.88
CA ALA A 69 -8.35 -0.84 5.22
C ALA A 69 -8.54 -1.91 6.31
N ARG A 70 -9.25 -3.01 5.99
CA ARG A 70 -9.37 -4.16 6.90
C ARG A 70 -8.01 -4.82 7.12
N ALA A 71 -7.22 -4.99 6.05
CA ALA A 71 -5.86 -5.49 6.17
C ALA A 71 -4.98 -4.52 6.98
N ALA A 72 -5.10 -3.21 6.74
CA ALA A 72 -4.31 -2.20 7.42
C ALA A 72 -4.60 -2.16 8.93
N SER A 73 -5.86 -2.33 9.33
CA SER A 73 -6.26 -2.46 10.73
C SER A 73 -5.54 -3.61 11.43
N GLN A 74 -5.46 -4.79 10.81
CA GLN A 74 -4.75 -5.93 11.40
C GLN A 74 -3.25 -5.66 11.61
N LEU A 75 -2.65 -4.77 10.82
CA LEU A 75 -1.23 -4.42 10.92
C LEU A 75 -0.93 -3.29 11.90
N THR A 76 -1.92 -2.46 12.23
CA THR A 76 -1.71 -1.15 12.87
C THR A 76 -2.56 -0.90 14.12
N MET A 77 -3.56 -1.75 14.42
CA MET A 77 -4.49 -1.55 15.53
C MET A 77 -3.78 -1.37 16.88
N THR A 78 -2.67 -2.09 17.13
CA THR A 78 -1.88 -2.00 18.37
C THR A 78 -0.65 -1.11 18.23
N GLY A 79 -0.58 -0.30 17.17
CA GLY A 79 0.65 0.35 16.72
C GLY A 79 1.61 -0.62 16.04
N ASN A 80 2.35 -0.13 15.06
CA ASN A 80 3.43 -0.87 14.40
C ASN A 80 4.77 -0.19 14.71
N PRO A 81 5.81 -0.92 15.16
CA PRO A 81 7.11 -0.31 15.44
C PRO A 81 7.82 0.17 14.18
N LYS A 82 7.44 -0.36 13.02
CA LYS A 82 8.00 0.01 11.71
C LYS A 82 7.10 1.00 11.01
N LYS A 83 7.68 1.91 10.23
CA LYS A 83 6.93 2.82 9.38
C LYS A 83 6.36 2.09 8.16
N LEU A 84 5.04 1.91 8.12
CA LEU A 84 4.34 1.21 7.05
C LEU A 84 3.82 2.19 5.98
N GLY A 85 3.98 1.84 4.72
CA GLY A 85 3.19 2.45 3.65
C GLY A 85 1.92 1.63 3.39
N LEU A 86 0.77 2.29 3.28
CA LEU A 86 -0.53 1.68 3.04
C LEU A 86 -1.05 2.13 1.68
N VAL A 87 -0.93 1.27 0.67
CA VAL A 87 -1.45 1.53 -0.68
C VAL A 87 -2.93 1.17 -0.72
N LEU A 88 -3.79 2.18 -0.80
CA LEU A 88 -5.23 2.08 -0.61
C LEU A 88 -5.96 2.93 -1.65
N ARG A 89 -7.06 2.43 -2.19
CA ARG A 89 -7.93 3.23 -3.06
C ARG A 89 -8.72 4.25 -2.26
N ALA A 90 -9.28 5.25 -2.93
CA ALA A 90 -10.11 6.27 -2.30
C ALA A 90 -11.22 5.72 -1.39
N CYS A 91 -11.91 4.64 -1.79
CA CYS A 91 -12.95 4.02 -0.95
C CYS A 91 -12.37 3.29 0.28
N GLU A 92 -11.17 2.74 0.18
CA GLU A 92 -10.46 2.07 1.27
C GLU A 92 -9.86 3.10 2.23
N ILE A 93 -9.33 4.22 1.74
CA ILE A 93 -8.89 5.35 2.57
C ILE A 93 -10.05 5.88 3.41
N ARG A 94 -11.24 6.03 2.80
CA ARG A 94 -12.45 6.42 3.55
C ARG A 94 -12.80 5.40 4.63
N ALA A 95 -12.71 4.11 4.33
CA ALA A 95 -12.93 3.07 5.34
C ALA A 95 -11.88 3.11 6.45
N LEU A 96 -10.60 3.35 6.12
CA LEU A 96 -9.51 3.51 7.09
C LEU A 96 -9.79 4.67 8.05
N VAL A 97 -10.24 5.81 7.53
CA VAL A 97 -10.63 6.98 8.34
C VAL A 97 -11.74 6.62 9.34
N GLU A 98 -12.75 5.83 8.94
CA GLU A 98 -13.78 5.37 9.89
C GLU A 98 -13.19 4.42 10.95
N LEU A 99 -12.31 3.49 10.57
CA LEU A 99 -11.66 2.57 11.51
C LEU A 99 -10.80 3.31 12.55
N VAL A 100 -10.15 4.41 12.16
CA VAL A 100 -9.39 5.28 13.08
C VAL A 100 -10.32 5.89 14.14
N LYS A 101 -11.53 6.34 13.77
CA LYS A 101 -12.51 6.91 14.73
C LYS A 101 -12.96 5.90 15.77
N PHE A 102 -13.02 4.63 15.41
CA PHE A 102 -13.33 3.51 16.32
C PHE A 102 -12.09 2.96 17.05
N GLN A 103 -10.93 3.61 16.92
CA GLN A 103 -9.66 3.16 17.49
C GLN A 103 -9.23 1.75 17.03
N GLN A 104 -9.66 1.35 15.84
CA GLN A 104 -9.31 0.05 15.23
C GLN A 104 -8.06 0.13 14.32
N VAL A 105 -7.49 1.33 14.17
CA VAL A 105 -6.28 1.64 13.39
C VAL A 105 -5.54 2.74 14.13
N SER A 106 -4.23 2.58 14.36
CA SER A 106 -3.32 3.69 14.67
C SER A 106 -2.55 4.11 13.41
N LEU A 107 -2.40 5.42 13.20
CA LEU A 107 -1.68 5.98 12.05
C LEU A 107 -0.29 6.54 12.42
N ASP A 108 0.17 6.37 13.67
CA ASP A 108 1.40 7.00 14.18
C ASP A 108 2.64 6.68 13.31
N ASN A 109 2.70 5.45 12.80
CA ASN A 109 3.76 4.97 11.91
C ASN A 109 3.22 4.52 10.55
N ALA A 110 2.24 5.26 9.99
CA ALA A 110 1.65 4.95 8.70
C ALA A 110 1.80 6.10 7.69
N LEU A 111 2.18 5.77 6.45
CA LEU A 111 2.09 6.62 5.28
C LEU A 111 0.97 6.10 4.38
N ILE A 112 -0.07 6.91 4.16
CA ILE A 112 -1.19 6.54 3.29
C ILE A 112 -0.86 6.95 1.85
N ILE A 113 -1.03 6.03 0.90
CA ILE A 113 -0.76 6.20 -0.54
C ILE A 113 -2.05 5.83 -1.28
N GLY A 114 -2.58 6.71 -2.14
CA GLY A 114 -3.82 6.45 -2.88
C GLY A 114 -3.92 7.18 -4.20
#